data_AF-A0A2E2XIA6-F1
#
_entry.id   AF-A0A2E2XIA6-F1
#
_cell.length_a   1.000
_cell.length_b   1.000
_cell.length_c   1.000
_cell.angle_alpha   90.00
_cell.angle_beta   90.00
_cell.angle_gamma   90.00
#
_symmetry.space_group_name_H-M   'P 1'
#
loop_
_entity.id
_entity.type
_entity.pdbx_description
1 polymer ?
#
loop_
_entity_poly.entity_id
_entity_poly.type
_entity_poly.pdbx_seq_one_letter_code
_entity_poly.pdbx_strand_id
1 'polypeptide(L)'
;MHFRQLGRLASIGAISLCPLTTALAASDASNLESDFETQLALQIVNDYRQLRSSCNDQKDQERKMCYYRLRIGLWDYKEAKKTLEYNGIRTNTSTQVAHSL
;
A
#
# COMPACT_ATOMS: atom_id res chain seq x y z
N MET A 1 41.67 24.17 7.43
CA MET A 1 42.92 23.79 6.74
C MET A 1 43.20 22.32 7.01
N HIS A 2 43.54 21.61 5.94
CA HIS A 2 44.31 20.35 5.86
C HIS A 2 43.80 19.03 6.46
N PHE A 3 43.26 18.21 5.54
CA PHE A 3 43.57 16.79 5.31
C PHE A 3 44.93 16.32 5.85
N ARG A 4 44.96 15.11 6.43
CA ARG A 4 46.05 14.14 6.20
C ARG A 4 45.53 12.70 6.15
N GLN A 5 45.69 12.10 4.98
CA GLN A 5 45.74 10.67 4.70
C GLN A 5 47.03 10.05 5.24
N LEU A 6 46.95 8.82 5.77
CA LEU A 6 47.94 7.73 5.74
C LEU A 6 47.10 6.46 6.01
N GLY A 7 47.10 5.35 5.28
CA GLY A 7 48.01 4.79 4.29
C GLY A 7 48.28 3.32 4.67
N ARG A 8 47.97 2.40 3.73
CA ARG A 8 48.35 0.96 3.64
C ARG A 8 47.45 -0.07 4.33
N LEU A 9 46.83 -0.96 3.53
CA LEU A 9 47.36 -2.30 3.25
C LEU A 9 46.47 -3.02 2.22
N ALA A 10 47.12 -3.72 1.30
CA ALA A 10 46.53 -4.48 0.20
C ALA A 10 45.88 -5.78 0.70
N SER A 11 44.78 -6.17 0.06
CA SER A 11 44.35 -7.58 -0.02
C SER A 11 43.47 -7.76 -1.24
N ILE A 12 44.03 -8.43 -2.24
CA ILE A 12 43.31 -9.07 -3.33
C ILE A 12 42.37 -10.10 -2.69
N GLY A 13 41.08 -9.90 -2.80
CA GLY A 13 40.05 -10.82 -2.30
C GLY A 13 38.98 -10.94 -3.37
N ALA A 14 38.84 -12.15 -3.90
CA ALA A 14 38.13 -12.48 -5.12
C ALA A 14 36.70 -11.89 -5.19
N ILE A 15 36.37 -11.36 -6.38
CA ILE A 15 35.00 -11.15 -6.83
C ILE A 15 34.32 -12.53 -6.84
N SER A 16 33.69 -12.89 -5.73
CA SER A 16 32.73 -13.98 -5.72
C SER A 16 31.46 -13.47 -6.39
N LEU A 17 31.43 -13.57 -7.72
CA LEU A 17 30.18 -13.61 -8.46
C LEU A 17 29.44 -14.84 -7.97
N CYS A 18 28.59 -14.68 -6.96
CA CYS A 18 27.49 -15.61 -6.75
C CYS A 18 26.52 -15.41 -7.92
N PRO A 19 26.38 -16.34 -8.88
CA PRO A 19 25.16 -16.40 -9.65
C PRO A 19 24.08 -16.79 -8.64
N LEU A 20 23.36 -15.80 -8.10
CA LEU A 20 22.15 -16.07 -7.36
C LEU A 20 21.11 -16.50 -8.40
N THR A 21 21.13 -17.78 -8.76
CA THR A 21 20.08 -18.41 -9.54
C THR A 21 18.86 -18.52 -8.64
N THR A 22 18.14 -17.42 -8.45
CA THR A 22 16.79 -17.45 -7.89
C THR A 22 15.84 -17.97 -8.97
N ALA A 23 15.87 -19.28 -9.20
CA ALA A 23 14.70 -19.98 -9.70
C ALA A 23 13.76 -20.16 -8.50
N LEU A 24 13.08 -19.06 -8.12
CA LEU A 24 12.02 -19.12 -7.13
C LEU A 24 10.71 -19.39 -7.85
N ALA A 25 10.08 -20.50 -7.48
CA ALA A 25 8.85 -21.04 -8.03
C ALA A 25 7.75 -19.96 -8.12
N ALA A 26 7.34 -19.63 -9.34
CA ALA A 26 6.36 -18.59 -9.64
C ALA A 26 4.90 -19.10 -9.58
N SER A 27 4.60 -20.14 -8.80
CA SER A 27 3.27 -20.78 -8.82
C SER A 27 2.39 -20.52 -7.59
N ASP A 28 2.94 -20.07 -6.46
CA ASP A 28 2.18 -19.72 -5.24
C ASP A 28 2.23 -18.23 -4.86
N ALA A 29 3.13 -17.45 -5.46
CA ALA A 29 3.27 -16.02 -5.17
C ALA A 29 2.07 -15.19 -5.69
N SER A 30 1.43 -15.63 -6.77
CA SER A 30 0.31 -14.91 -7.40
C SER A 30 -0.95 -14.87 -6.53
N ASN A 31 -1.23 -15.93 -5.77
CA ASN A 31 -2.38 -15.96 -4.85
C ASN A 31 -2.14 -15.06 -3.64
N LEU A 32 -0.93 -15.06 -3.08
CA LEU A 32 -0.56 -14.26 -1.91
C LEU A 32 -0.52 -12.76 -2.22
N GLU A 33 -0.05 -12.38 -3.42
CA GLU A 33 -0.07 -11.00 -3.91
C GLU A 33 -1.50 -10.51 -4.18
N SER A 34 -2.32 -11.34 -4.83
CA SER A 34 -3.75 -11.08 -5.05
C SER A 34 -4.50 -10.88 -3.73
N ASP A 35 -4.20 -11.65 -2.70
CA ASP A 35 -4.80 -11.52 -1.36
C ASP A 35 -4.37 -10.22 -0.67
N PHE A 36 -3.10 -9.82 -0.79
CA PHE A 36 -2.61 -8.57 -0.22
C PHE A 36 -3.23 -7.33 -0.88
N GLU A 37 -3.25 -7.28 -2.22
CA GLU A 37 -3.86 -6.17 -2.96
C GLU A 37 -5.36 -6.04 -2.66
N THR A 38 -6.04 -7.18 -2.53
CA THR A 38 -7.45 -7.24 -2.14
C THR A 38 -7.67 -6.68 -0.74
N GLN A 39 -6.85 -7.07 0.24
CA GLN A 39 -6.95 -6.56 1.61
C GLN A 39 -6.70 -5.05 1.68
N LEU A 40 -5.67 -4.57 0.98
CA LEU A 40 -5.39 -3.14 0.90
C LEU A 40 -6.55 -2.37 0.26
N ALA A 41 -7.12 -2.89 -0.83
CA ALA A 41 -8.25 -2.26 -1.50
C ALA A 41 -9.50 -2.23 -0.60
N LEU A 42 -9.77 -3.29 0.17
CA LEU A 42 -10.83 -3.30 1.18
C LEU A 42 -10.60 -2.23 2.25
N GLN A 43 -9.37 -2.11 2.75
CA GLN A 43 -9.02 -1.10 3.74
C GLN A 43 -9.24 0.31 3.21
N ILE A 44 -8.75 0.64 2.01
CA ILE A 44 -8.93 1.95 1.38
C ILE A 44 -10.42 2.29 1.23
N VAL A 45 -11.23 1.31 0.78
CA VAL A 45 -12.69 1.51 0.64
C VAL A 45 -13.36 1.77 1.99
N ASN A 46 -12.99 1.01 3.03
CA ASN A 46 -13.55 1.16 4.38
C ASN A 46 -13.15 2.51 5.00
N ASP A 47 -11.87 2.86 4.95
CA ASP A 47 -11.34 4.12 5.49
C ASP A 47 -11.98 5.33 4.82
N TYR A 48 -12.15 5.27 3.49
CA TYR A 48 -12.83 6.33 2.74
C TYR A 48 -14.30 6.49 3.17
N ARG A 49 -15.03 5.37 3.34
CA ARG A 49 -16.42 5.38 3.80
C ARG A 49 -16.53 5.92 5.22
N GLN A 50 -15.63 5.51 6.10
CA GLN A 50 -15.59 5.98 7.48
C GLN A 50 -15.32 7.48 7.54
N LEU A 51 -14.30 7.98 6.84
CA LEU A 51 -14.02 9.41 6.75
C LEU A 51 -15.22 10.17 6.18
N ARG A 52 -15.89 9.62 5.15
CA ARG A 52 -17.08 10.25 4.57
C ARG A 52 -18.23 10.35 5.56
N SER A 53 -18.48 9.31 6.34
CA SER A 53 -19.51 9.33 7.37
C SER A 53 -19.20 10.34 8.47
N SER A 54 -17.94 10.45 8.90
CA SER A 54 -17.54 11.31 10.02
C SER A 54 -17.44 12.80 9.66
N CYS A 55 -17.31 13.16 8.37
CA CYS A 55 -17.22 14.56 7.97
C CYS A 55 -18.47 15.38 8.31
N ASN A 56 -19.65 14.77 8.42
CA ASN A 56 -20.87 15.48 8.82
C ASN A 56 -20.91 15.81 10.31
N ASP A 57 -20.16 15.07 11.13
CA ASP A 57 -20.08 15.29 12.57
C ASP A 57 -19.15 16.47 12.92
N GLN A 58 -18.30 16.88 11.98
CA GLN A 58 -17.38 18.02 12.11
C GLN A 58 -18.12 19.36 11.86
N LYS A 59 -17.59 20.46 12.42
CA LYS A 59 -18.16 21.81 12.26
C LYS A 59 -17.26 22.73 11.43
N ASP A 60 -17.87 23.74 10.82
CA ASP A 60 -17.21 24.88 10.17
C ASP A 60 -15.99 24.53 9.30
N GLN A 61 -14.80 24.98 9.72
CA GLN A 61 -13.55 24.77 8.97
C GLN A 61 -13.09 23.32 9.02
N GLU A 62 -13.27 22.62 10.14
CA GLU A 62 -12.90 21.21 10.26
C GLU A 62 -13.71 20.35 9.28
N ARG A 63 -15.00 20.66 9.12
CA ARG A 63 -15.84 20.02 8.10
C ARG A 63 -15.32 20.26 6.69
N LYS A 64 -14.94 21.50 6.35
CA LYS A 64 -14.37 21.83 5.04
C LYS A 64 -13.07 21.07 4.80
N MET A 65 -12.19 21.02 5.81
CA MET A 65 -10.93 20.28 5.74
C MET A 65 -11.16 18.76 5.63
N CYS A 66 -12.17 18.22 6.30
CA CYS A 66 -12.55 16.82 6.18
C CYS A 66 -12.97 16.48 4.74
N TYR A 67 -13.85 17.29 4.14
CA TYR A 67 -14.24 17.12 2.73
C TYR A 67 -13.10 17.36 1.75
N TYR A 68 -12.15 18.24 2.07
CA TYR A 68 -10.93 18.41 1.29
C TYR A 68 -10.08 17.13 1.28
N ARG A 69 -9.88 16.47 2.43
CA ARG A 69 -9.19 15.17 2.51
C ARG A 69 -9.91 14.08 1.73
N LEU A 70 -11.25 14.03 1.79
CA LEU A 70 -12.05 13.12 0.97
C LEU A 70 -11.85 13.31 -0.53
N ARG A 71 -11.62 14.56 -0.98
CA ARG A 71 -11.35 14.83 -2.40
C ARG A 71 -9.99 14.31 -2.83
N ILE A 72 -8.98 14.38 -1.95
CA ILE A 72 -7.64 13.85 -2.22
C ILE A 72 -7.71 12.33 -2.43
N GLY A 73 -8.31 11.60 -1.48
CA GLY A 73 -8.41 10.13 -1.54
C GLY A 73 -9.49 9.59 -2.48
N LEU A 74 -10.19 10.44 -3.24
CA LEU A 74 -11.27 9.99 -4.13
C LEU A 74 -10.75 9.12 -5.27
N TRP A 75 -9.54 9.38 -5.76
CA TRP A 75 -8.94 8.58 -6.81
C TRP A 75 -8.56 7.19 -6.29
N ASP A 76 -7.86 7.11 -5.15
CA ASP A 76 -7.50 5.84 -4.51
C ASP A 76 -8.74 4.97 -4.21
N TYR A 77 -9.82 5.60 -3.71
CA TYR A 77 -11.09 4.91 -3.49
C TYR A 77 -11.66 4.29 -4.77
N LYS A 78 -11.59 5.00 -5.90
CA LYS A 78 -12.10 4.51 -7.19
C LYS A 78 -11.25 3.36 -7.71
N GLU A 79 -9.93 3.45 -7.61
CA GLU A 79 -9.03 2.38 -8.04
C GLU A 79 -9.18 1.14 -7.16
N ALA A 80 -9.19 1.30 -5.83
CA ALA A 80 -9.46 0.20 -4.91
C ALA A 80 -10.79 -0.51 -5.21
N LYS A 81 -11.85 0.23 -5.52
CA LYS A 81 -13.12 -0.36 -5.95
C LYS A 81 -12.99 -1.19 -7.22
N LYS A 82 -12.23 -0.74 -8.21
CA LYS A 82 -11.99 -1.50 -9.46
C LYS A 82 -11.19 -2.77 -9.19
N THR A 83 -10.16 -2.72 -8.33
CA THR A 83 -9.39 -3.89 -7.92
C THR A 83 -10.29 -4.95 -7.29
N LEU A 84 -11.18 -4.53 -6.40
CA LEU A 84 -12.15 -5.45 -5.77
C LEU A 84 -13.14 -6.02 -6.79
N GLU A 85 -13.65 -5.20 -7.71
CA GLU A 85 -14.55 -5.66 -8.77
C GLU A 85 -13.84 -6.65 -9.72
N TYR A 86 -12.58 -6.42 -10.06
CA TYR A 86 -11.74 -7.34 -10.84
C TYR A 86 -11.54 -8.68 -10.13
N ASN A 87 -11.34 -8.66 -8.82
CA ASN A 87 -11.20 -9.86 -7.98
C ASN A 87 -12.57 -10.49 -7.58
N GLY A 88 -13.68 -10.05 -8.18
CA GLY A 88 -15.02 -10.61 -7.95
C GLY A 88 -15.69 -10.21 -6.63
N ILE A 89 -15.10 -9.27 -5.88
CA ILE A 89 -15.59 -8.80 -4.59
C ILE A 89 -16.51 -7.59 -4.79
N ARG A 90 -17.80 -7.78 -4.48
CA ARG A 90 -18.80 -6.72 -4.60
C ARG A 90 -18.89 -5.88 -3.33
N THR A 91 -18.36 -4.66 -3.39
CA THR A 91 -18.47 -3.68 -2.29
C THR A 91 -19.80 -2.92 -2.33
N ASN A 92 -20.91 -3.62 -2.04
CA ASN A 92 -22.21 -2.97 -1.92
C ASN A 92 -22.21 -1.92 -0.80
N THR A 93 -23.03 -0.89 -0.97
CA THR A 93 -22.89 0.46 -0.39
C THR A 93 -23.16 0.60 1.11
N SER A 94 -23.22 -0.47 1.90
CA SER A 94 -23.66 -0.35 3.30
C SER A 94 -23.05 -1.34 4.28
N THR A 95 -22.30 -2.34 3.81
CA THR A 95 -21.67 -3.31 4.71
C THR A 95 -20.21 -2.92 4.84
N GLN A 96 -19.80 -2.52 6.05
CA GLN A 96 -18.39 -2.60 6.42
C GLN A 96 -17.97 -4.05 6.15
N VAL A 97 -16.98 -4.25 5.28
CA VAL A 97 -16.46 -5.59 5.04
C VAL A 97 -15.71 -5.96 6.30
N ALA A 98 -16.36 -6.72 7.18
CA ALA A 98 -15.83 -7.11 8.46
C ALA A 98 -14.51 -7.87 8.23
N HIS A 99 -13.45 -7.41 8.90
CA HIS A 99 -12.21 -8.17 9.07
C HIS A 99 -12.53 -9.35 10.00
N SER A 100 -12.91 -10.49 9.44
CA SER A 100 -12.83 -11.77 10.15
C SER A 100 -11.48 -12.39 9.80
N LEU A 101 -10.49 -12.13 10.66
CA LEU A 101 -9.32 -12.99 10.84
C LEU A 101 -9.71 -14.19 11.69
#